data_AF-A0A5D6XRP1-F1
#
_entry.id   AF-A0A5D6XRP1-F1
#
_cell.length_a   1.000
_cell.length_b   1.000
_cell.length_c   1.000
_cell.angle_alpha   90.00
_cell.angle_beta   90.00
_cell.angle_gamma   90.00
#
_symmetry.space_group_name_H-M   'P 1'
#
loop_
_entity.id
_entity.type
_entity.pdbx_description
1 polymer ?
#
loop_
_entity_poly.entity_id
_entity_poly.type
_entity_poly.pdbx_seq_one_letter_code
_entity_poly.pdbx_strand_id
1 'polypeptide(L)'
;MQRRASTGGARHLPLSFDNIATAPPAPASVPRPPKLSLGCTLLPQDSLPRGKRLASDDKTRTAKLFAAAGLDLFRESLAFDAVAPRRQEPRHPAVSPNLGPIPEDDDAAPVGVSSASQAILVLGAGPLSARGEVNTSVAHRVESASRLYWQVTRAYAERQANSHCYLIPVADELGKDGVLECEAMRNALAAAGISPHHIIMNCSAPSVIENIERLVPVLRHLHTEHVHVVVSALCLPRVQRCVDRILCAADDMRFKTQYHVAPDGLEPRERALWEKIEARRLKDASRPHGELDDAVARLAKQQRRLDATRGATHSSAGASSPA
;
A
#
# COMPACT_ATOMS: atom_id res chain seq x y z
N MET A 1 -7.44 64.87 29.88
CA MET A 1 -6.56 66.06 29.77
C MET A 1 -5.24 65.60 29.15
N GLN A 2 -4.96 65.96 27.89
CA GLN A 2 -3.85 66.85 27.46
C GLN A 2 -2.44 66.42 27.94
N ARG A 3 -1.33 66.43 27.19
CA ARG A 3 -0.94 66.52 25.75
C ARG A 3 0.62 66.54 25.75
N ARG A 4 1.24 66.24 24.59
CA ARG A 4 2.67 66.42 24.16
C ARG A 4 3.57 65.18 24.35
N ALA A 5 4.16 64.52 23.33
CA ALA A 5 4.70 64.85 22.00
C ALA A 5 6.08 65.53 21.98
N SER A 6 7.10 64.81 21.48
CA SER A 6 8.22 65.26 20.61
C SER A 6 9.11 64.04 20.27
N THR A 7 9.14 63.45 19.07
CA THR A 7 9.67 63.88 17.74
C THR A 7 11.16 63.64 17.50
N GLY A 8 11.44 62.99 16.36
CA GLY A 8 12.63 63.20 15.51
C GLY A 8 13.70 62.11 15.64
N GLY A 9 14.27 61.52 14.60
CA GLY A 9 14.23 61.72 13.14
C GLY A 9 15.39 60.88 12.58
N ALA A 10 15.12 59.93 11.68
CA ALA A 10 15.33 60.04 10.23
C ALA A 10 16.78 60.34 9.79
N ARG A 11 17.36 59.39 9.03
CA ARG A 11 18.24 59.53 7.84
C ARG A 11 19.22 58.33 7.79
N HIS A 12 19.65 57.76 6.68
CA HIS A 12 19.27 57.74 5.26
C HIS A 12 20.31 56.76 4.65
N LEU A 13 19.91 55.88 3.74
CA LEU A 13 20.79 55.03 2.91
C LEU A 13 21.69 55.91 1.99
N PRO A 14 22.81 55.38 1.45
CA PRO A 14 22.79 54.80 0.08
C PRO A 14 23.71 53.56 -0.12
N LEU A 15 23.25 52.53 -0.84
CA LEU A 15 23.60 52.14 -2.24
C LEU A 15 25.09 51.77 -2.47
N SER A 16 25.40 50.49 -2.68
CA SER A 16 25.68 49.86 -4.00
C SER A 16 27.20 49.79 -4.30
N PHE A 17 27.83 48.89 -5.07
CA PHE A 17 27.47 47.86 -6.07
C PHE A 17 28.64 46.82 -6.11
N ASP A 18 28.41 45.69 -6.80
CA ASP A 18 29.38 44.80 -7.47
C ASP A 18 29.90 43.51 -6.80
N ASN A 19 29.26 42.42 -7.23
CA ASN A 19 29.85 41.27 -7.95
C ASN A 19 31.19 40.71 -7.47
N ILE A 20 31.18 39.46 -6.99
CA ILE A 20 31.89 38.32 -7.60
C ILE A 20 31.16 37.04 -7.22
N ALA A 21 30.80 36.28 -8.24
CA ALA A 21 30.29 34.92 -8.15
C ALA A 21 31.37 33.97 -7.60
N THR A 22 31.01 33.05 -6.72
CA THR A 22 31.75 31.78 -6.59
C THR A 22 30.76 30.67 -6.26
N ALA A 23 30.40 29.92 -7.29
CA ALA A 23 29.63 28.68 -7.18
C ALA A 23 30.46 27.62 -6.43
N PRO A 24 29.83 26.73 -5.65
CA PRO A 24 30.53 25.55 -5.12
C PRO A 24 30.90 24.59 -6.28
N PRO A 25 32.06 23.91 -6.22
CA PRO A 25 32.53 23.04 -7.29
C PRO A 25 31.63 21.81 -7.46
N ALA A 26 31.39 21.46 -8.73
CA ALA A 26 30.62 20.29 -9.15
C ALA A 26 31.32 18.97 -8.77
N PRO A 27 30.57 17.93 -8.34
CA PRO A 27 31.12 16.58 -8.23
C PRO A 27 31.35 15.98 -9.62
N ALA A 28 32.43 15.21 -9.71
CA ALA A 28 32.95 14.57 -10.92
C ALA A 28 31.88 13.79 -11.71
N SER A 29 31.97 13.94 -13.02
CA SER A 29 31.14 13.33 -14.05
C SER A 29 31.13 11.80 -14.00
N VAL A 30 29.97 11.22 -13.68
CA VAL A 30 29.64 9.82 -13.96
C VAL A 30 29.12 9.73 -15.41
N PRO A 31 29.57 8.76 -16.24
CA PRO A 31 29.13 8.64 -17.63
C PRO A 31 27.63 8.32 -17.70
N ARG A 32 26.86 9.16 -18.41
CA ARG A 32 25.46 8.86 -18.73
C ARG A 32 25.42 7.85 -19.89
N PRO A 33 24.56 6.81 -19.82
CA PRO A 33 24.32 5.93 -20.97
C PRO A 33 23.66 6.72 -22.13
N PRO A 34 23.91 6.34 -23.39
CA PRO A 34 23.46 7.10 -24.55
C PRO A 34 21.93 7.10 -24.66
N LYS A 35 21.38 8.27 -25.01
CA LYS A 35 19.99 8.45 -25.42
C LYS A 35 19.79 7.73 -26.76
N LEU A 36 18.97 6.69 -26.78
CA LEU A 36 18.43 6.13 -28.01
C LEU A 36 17.33 7.07 -28.53
N SER A 37 17.70 7.96 -29.45
CA SER A 37 16.77 8.63 -30.36
C SER A 37 16.50 7.69 -31.53
N LEU A 38 15.30 7.11 -31.59
CA LEU A 38 14.78 6.48 -32.80
C LEU A 38 13.73 7.41 -33.39
N GLY A 39 14.19 8.26 -34.31
CA GLY A 39 13.35 8.90 -35.31
C GLY A 39 13.61 8.24 -36.67
N CYS A 40 12.57 8.24 -37.52
CA CYS A 40 12.52 7.76 -38.91
C CYS A 40 12.52 6.21 -39.06
N THR A 41 11.70 5.55 -39.89
CA THR A 41 11.19 5.91 -41.23
C THR A 41 9.90 5.12 -41.58
N LEU A 42 8.91 5.83 -42.16
CA LEU A 42 8.17 5.53 -43.40
C LEU A 42 7.71 4.08 -43.74
N LEU A 43 6.37 3.88 -43.64
CA LEU A 43 5.40 3.38 -44.65
C LEU A 43 5.56 1.95 -45.27
N PRO A 44 4.47 1.23 -45.63
CA PRO A 44 3.40 1.73 -46.52
C PRO A 44 1.94 1.40 -46.17
N GLN A 45 1.08 2.38 -46.50
CA GLN A 45 -0.32 2.17 -46.87
C GLN A 45 -0.39 1.46 -48.24
N ASP A 46 -1.54 0.84 -48.50
CA ASP A 46 -1.99 0.22 -49.75
C ASP A 46 -1.56 -1.22 -50.02
N SER A 47 -2.49 -2.15 -49.72
CA SER A 47 -2.92 -3.24 -50.63
C SER A 47 -4.00 -4.10 -49.95
N LEU A 48 -5.28 -3.81 -50.18
CA LEU A 48 -6.38 -4.76 -49.94
C LEU A 48 -6.93 -5.24 -51.28
N PRO A 49 -6.83 -6.54 -51.64
CA PRO A 49 -7.70 -7.13 -52.62
C PRO A 49 -8.98 -7.63 -51.94
N ARG A 50 -10.10 -7.20 -52.53
CA ARG A 50 -11.47 -7.65 -52.25
C ARG A 50 -11.63 -9.09 -52.74
N GLY A 51 -11.96 -10.05 -51.86
CA GLY A 51 -12.33 -11.39 -52.34
C GLY A 51 -12.51 -12.50 -51.30
N LYS A 52 -13.79 -12.88 -51.13
CA LYS A 52 -14.33 -14.22 -50.80
C LYS A 52 -14.31 -14.71 -49.34
N ARG A 53 -15.53 -14.97 -48.88
CA ARG A 53 -15.93 -15.73 -47.70
C ARG A 53 -15.20 -17.08 -47.60
N LEU A 54 -14.76 -17.43 -46.41
CA LEU A 54 -14.83 -18.78 -45.84
C LEU A 54 -14.89 -18.64 -44.31
N ALA A 55 -15.82 -19.37 -43.72
CA ALA A 55 -16.04 -19.45 -42.30
C ALA A 55 -14.97 -20.29 -41.60
N SER A 56 -14.91 -20.13 -40.27
CA SER A 56 -14.31 -21.04 -39.28
C SER A 56 -12.88 -20.71 -38.81
N ASP A 57 -12.80 -20.42 -37.50
CA ASP A 57 -11.70 -20.73 -36.58
C ASP A 57 -10.50 -19.75 -36.47
N ASP A 58 -10.74 -18.58 -35.87
CA ASP A 58 -9.73 -17.50 -35.72
C ASP A 58 -9.33 -17.15 -34.27
N LYS A 59 -9.70 -17.96 -33.26
CA LYS A 59 -9.23 -17.76 -31.87
C LYS A 59 -7.92 -18.50 -31.54
N THR A 60 -7.46 -19.40 -32.40
CA THR A 60 -6.28 -20.25 -32.13
C THR A 60 -5.03 -19.88 -32.93
N ARG A 61 -5.14 -19.02 -33.96
CA ARG A 61 -3.99 -18.56 -34.76
C ARG A 61 -3.24 -17.38 -34.16
N THR A 62 -3.94 -16.44 -33.54
CA THR A 62 -3.34 -15.28 -32.86
C THR A 62 -2.52 -15.68 -31.63
N ALA A 63 -3.00 -16.63 -30.82
CA ALA A 63 -2.26 -17.15 -29.67
C ALA A 63 -0.94 -17.86 -30.06
N LYS A 64 -0.89 -18.50 -31.23
CA LYS A 64 0.32 -19.17 -31.73
C LYS A 64 1.35 -18.20 -32.31
N LEU A 65 0.93 -17.04 -32.82
CA LEU A 65 1.85 -15.99 -33.31
C LEU A 65 2.51 -15.21 -32.16
N PHE A 66 1.82 -14.98 -31.04
CA PHE A 66 2.43 -14.37 -29.85
C PHE A 66 3.38 -15.32 -29.10
N ALA A 67 3.09 -16.63 -29.09
CA ALA A 67 3.97 -17.62 -28.47
C ALA A 67 5.29 -17.81 -29.24
N ALA A 68 5.29 -17.69 -30.57
CA ALA A 68 6.50 -17.80 -31.37
C ALA A 68 7.41 -16.55 -31.24
N ALA A 69 6.83 -15.34 -31.26
CA ALA A 69 7.60 -14.11 -31.08
C ALA A 69 8.14 -13.93 -29.65
N GLY A 70 7.43 -14.45 -28.63
CA GLY A 70 7.87 -14.42 -27.24
C GLY A 70 8.96 -15.44 -26.89
N LEU A 71 9.17 -16.49 -27.70
CA LEU A 71 10.15 -17.55 -27.41
C LEU A 71 11.50 -17.33 -28.12
N ASP A 72 11.52 -16.63 -29.26
CA ASP A 72 12.78 -16.27 -29.96
C ASP A 72 13.55 -15.16 -29.23
N LEU A 73 12.86 -14.26 -28.52
CA LEU A 73 13.50 -13.28 -27.64
C LEU A 73 14.26 -13.90 -26.45
N PHE A 74 13.95 -15.14 -26.07
CA PHE A 74 14.70 -15.88 -25.04
C PHE A 74 15.88 -16.68 -25.60
N ARG A 75 15.87 -16.99 -26.90
CA ARG A 75 16.97 -17.73 -27.56
C ARG A 75 18.10 -16.80 -28.00
N GLU A 76 17.79 -15.55 -28.37
CA GLU A 76 18.82 -14.58 -28.78
C GLU A 76 19.55 -13.93 -27.60
N SER A 77 19.01 -13.97 -26.37
CA SER A 77 19.65 -13.42 -25.17
C SER A 77 20.51 -14.41 -24.37
N LEU A 78 20.68 -15.65 -24.85
CA LEU A 78 21.52 -16.69 -24.21
C LEU A 78 22.79 -17.05 -24.97
N ALA A 79 23.08 -16.37 -26.10
CA ALA A 79 24.37 -16.48 -26.77
C ALA A 79 25.39 -15.55 -26.10
N PHE A 80 25.78 -15.87 -24.87
CA PHE A 80 27.04 -15.37 -24.33
C PHE A 80 28.19 -16.26 -24.79
N ASP A 81 29.18 -15.57 -25.34
CA ASP A 81 30.36 -16.10 -26.00
C ASP A 81 31.08 -17.21 -25.21
N ALA A 82 31.54 -18.19 -25.98
CA ALA A 82 32.23 -19.37 -25.52
C ALA A 82 33.52 -19.04 -24.75
N VAL A 83 33.49 -19.21 -23.43
CA VAL A 83 34.70 -19.39 -22.62
C VAL A 83 34.63 -20.78 -21.98
N ALA A 84 35.58 -21.64 -22.36
CA ALA A 84 35.67 -23.02 -21.90
C ALA A 84 35.68 -23.12 -20.36
N PRO A 85 34.95 -24.07 -19.74
CA PRO A 85 34.96 -24.22 -18.29
C PRO A 85 36.31 -24.80 -17.85
N ARG A 86 37.16 -23.97 -17.25
CA ARG A 86 38.30 -24.44 -16.46
C ARG A 86 37.75 -25.24 -15.27
N ARG A 87 38.12 -26.52 -15.19
CA ARG A 87 37.91 -27.37 -14.01
C ARG A 87 38.49 -26.65 -12.78
N GLN A 88 37.61 -26.13 -11.93
CA GLN A 88 37.96 -25.71 -10.57
C GLN A 88 37.32 -26.73 -9.61
N GLU A 89 38.17 -27.29 -8.75
CA GLU A 89 37.78 -28.17 -7.65
C GLU A 89 36.80 -27.46 -6.70
N PRO A 90 35.88 -28.19 -6.05
CA PRO A 90 34.95 -27.62 -5.08
C PRO A 90 35.71 -27.18 -3.82
N ARG A 91 36.18 -25.93 -3.81
CA ARG A 91 36.62 -25.26 -2.59
C ARG A 91 35.43 -24.57 -1.97
N HIS A 92 34.80 -25.21 -0.98
CA HIS A 92 34.03 -24.48 0.01
C HIS A 92 35.01 -23.65 0.86
N PRO A 93 34.93 -22.31 0.92
CA PRO A 93 35.42 -21.63 2.09
C PRO A 93 34.43 -21.96 3.21
N ALA A 94 34.83 -22.86 4.10
CA ALA A 94 34.24 -22.98 5.42
C ALA A 94 34.35 -21.60 6.09
N VAL A 95 33.27 -20.84 6.06
CA VAL A 95 33.13 -19.65 6.90
C VAL A 95 32.83 -20.18 8.30
N SER A 96 33.85 -20.18 9.15
CA SER A 96 33.74 -20.45 10.58
C SER A 96 32.64 -19.58 11.20
N PRO A 97 31.70 -20.13 11.99
CA PRO A 97 30.80 -19.29 12.77
C PRO A 97 31.60 -18.77 13.97
N ASN A 98 32.28 -17.64 13.80
CA ASN A 98 32.68 -16.82 14.95
C ASN A 98 31.43 -16.09 15.45
N LEU A 99 30.49 -16.84 16.04
CA LEU A 99 29.46 -16.27 16.90
C LEU A 99 30.18 -15.88 18.19
N GLY A 100 30.50 -14.60 18.33
CA GLY A 100 30.84 -14.05 19.64
C GLY A 100 29.67 -14.31 20.61
N PRO A 101 29.94 -14.60 21.89
CA PRO A 101 28.89 -14.80 22.87
C PRO A 101 28.01 -13.54 22.94
N ILE A 102 26.71 -13.74 22.76
CA ILE A 102 25.70 -12.70 22.94
C ILE A 102 25.71 -12.33 24.44
N PRO A 103 25.88 -11.06 24.82
CA PRO A 103 25.73 -10.66 26.21
C PRO A 103 24.28 -10.91 26.64
N GLU A 104 24.09 -11.80 27.61
CA GLU A 104 22.85 -11.93 28.36
C GLU A 104 22.74 -10.71 29.29
N ASP A 105 22.26 -9.60 28.75
CA ASP A 105 21.76 -8.50 29.58
C ASP A 105 20.29 -8.79 29.93
N ASP A 106 20.12 -9.28 31.17
CA ASP A 106 18.89 -9.20 31.93
C ASP A 106 18.45 -7.73 32.07
N ASP A 107 17.13 -7.53 32.13
CA ASP A 107 16.43 -6.25 32.40
C ASP A 107 16.31 -5.24 31.24
N ALA A 108 15.69 -5.67 30.14
CA ALA A 108 14.78 -4.80 29.40
C ALA A 108 13.40 -5.47 29.33
N ALA A 109 12.42 -4.88 30.02
CA ALA A 109 11.04 -5.35 30.04
C ALA A 109 10.57 -5.73 28.63
N PRO A 110 10.03 -6.94 28.41
CA PRO A 110 9.56 -7.33 27.09
C PRO A 110 8.34 -6.45 26.76
N VAL A 111 8.53 -5.49 25.86
CA VAL A 111 7.40 -4.94 25.11
C VAL A 111 6.83 -6.15 24.37
N GLY A 112 5.72 -6.69 24.88
CA GLY A 112 5.04 -7.87 24.37
C GLY A 112 4.56 -7.62 22.94
N VAL A 113 5.44 -7.75 21.97
CA VAL A 113 5.13 -7.63 20.57
C VAL A 113 4.86 -9.03 20.05
N SER A 114 3.60 -9.25 19.66
CA SER A 114 3.13 -10.49 19.09
C SER A 114 3.96 -10.89 17.87
N SER A 115 4.31 -12.18 17.78
CA SER A 115 4.85 -12.84 16.58
C SER A 115 3.80 -13.00 15.47
N ALA A 116 2.60 -12.46 15.65
CA ALA A 116 1.57 -12.43 14.61
C ALA A 116 1.93 -11.45 13.47
N SER A 117 1.48 -11.80 12.27
CA SER A 117 1.48 -10.92 11.11
C SER A 117 0.65 -9.67 11.38
N GLN A 118 1.01 -8.57 10.71
CA GLN A 118 0.44 -7.24 10.89
C GLN A 118 -0.15 -6.72 9.57
N ALA A 119 -1.21 -5.92 9.65
CA ALA A 119 -1.77 -5.18 8.51
C ALA A 119 -1.77 -3.68 8.79
N ILE A 120 -1.51 -2.88 7.76
CA ILE A 120 -1.55 -1.42 7.78
C ILE A 120 -2.57 -0.97 6.74
N LEU A 121 -3.72 -0.50 7.22
CA LEU A 121 -4.76 0.12 6.42
C LEU A 121 -4.38 1.57 6.12
N VAL A 122 -4.33 1.93 4.85
CA VAL A 122 -4.01 3.30 4.41
C VAL A 122 -5.27 3.88 3.76
N LEU A 123 -5.88 4.87 4.42
CA LEU A 123 -7.15 5.45 3.95
C LEU A 123 -6.89 6.51 2.88
N GLY A 124 -7.65 6.45 1.79
CA GLY A 124 -7.73 7.45 0.75
C GLY A 124 -8.31 8.78 1.23
N ALA A 125 -8.16 9.83 0.43
CA ALA A 125 -8.62 11.17 0.78
C ALA A 125 -9.34 11.87 -0.38
N GLY A 126 -9.92 11.11 -1.29
CA GLY A 126 -10.80 11.61 -2.34
C GLY A 126 -10.08 11.73 -3.68
N PRO A 127 -10.49 12.69 -4.54
CA PRO A 127 -10.08 12.66 -5.94
C PRO A 127 -8.57 12.78 -6.11
N LEU A 128 -8.05 12.00 -7.05
CA LEU A 128 -6.68 12.10 -7.54
C LEU A 128 -6.44 13.46 -8.19
N SER A 129 -5.16 13.85 -8.27
CA SER A 129 -4.76 15.03 -9.03
C SER A 129 -5.15 14.90 -10.51
N ALA A 130 -5.13 16.00 -11.26
CA ALA A 130 -5.39 15.98 -12.70
C ALA A 130 -4.43 15.05 -13.48
N ARG A 131 -3.30 14.65 -12.88
CA ARG A 131 -2.33 13.72 -13.45
C ARG A 131 -2.56 12.26 -13.04
N GLY A 132 -3.58 11.98 -12.24
CA GLY A 132 -3.82 10.66 -11.64
C GLY A 132 -2.90 10.35 -10.46
N GLU A 133 -2.25 11.36 -9.88
CA GLU A 133 -1.38 11.17 -8.72
C GLU A 133 -2.16 11.33 -7.41
N VAL A 134 -1.66 10.70 -6.35
CA VAL A 134 -2.22 10.86 -5.00
C VAL A 134 -2.17 12.32 -4.55
N ASN A 135 -3.22 12.80 -3.88
CA ASN A 135 -3.23 14.15 -3.33
C ASN A 135 -2.30 14.26 -2.09
N THR A 136 -2.05 15.48 -1.63
CA THR A 136 -1.12 15.74 -0.52
C THR A 136 -1.50 15.01 0.77
N SER A 137 -2.80 14.88 1.08
CA SER A 137 -3.26 14.13 2.26
C SER A 137 -2.92 12.64 2.14
N VAL A 138 -3.21 12.04 1.00
CA VAL A 138 -2.88 10.63 0.73
C VAL A 138 -1.37 10.42 0.72
N ALA A 139 -0.59 11.36 0.16
CA ALA A 139 0.86 11.30 0.19
C ALA A 139 1.42 11.23 1.62
N HIS A 140 0.92 12.07 2.54
CA HIS A 140 1.30 12.01 3.95
C HIS A 140 0.93 10.70 4.64
N ARG A 141 -0.23 10.12 4.29
CA ARG A 141 -0.65 8.80 4.81
C ARG A 141 0.21 7.68 4.26
N VAL A 142 0.53 7.71 2.97
CA VAL A 142 1.47 6.77 2.33
C VAL A 142 2.85 6.85 2.97
N GLU A 143 3.36 8.06 3.24
CA GLU A 143 4.64 8.25 3.93
C GLU A 143 4.60 7.66 5.34
N SER A 144 3.55 7.96 6.11
CA SER A 144 3.36 7.46 7.47
C SER A 144 3.24 5.93 7.50
N ALA A 145 2.46 5.35 6.59
CA ALA A 145 2.30 3.92 6.44
C ALA A 145 3.63 3.23 6.05
N SER A 146 4.40 3.84 5.15
CA SER A 146 5.71 3.33 4.73
C SER A 146 6.68 3.30 5.90
N ARG A 147 6.70 4.37 6.72
CA ARG A 147 7.53 4.43 7.93
C ARG A 147 7.16 3.33 8.93
N LEU A 148 5.87 3.13 9.19
CA LEU A 148 5.37 2.08 10.05
C LEU A 148 5.73 0.68 9.52
N TYR A 149 5.54 0.44 8.22
CA TYR A 149 5.90 -0.81 7.58
C TYR A 149 7.38 -1.16 7.79
N TRP A 150 8.28 -0.19 7.59
CA TRP A 150 9.72 -0.42 7.79
C TRP A 150 10.09 -0.62 9.26
N GLN A 151 9.42 0.05 10.19
CA GLN A 151 9.60 -0.18 11.63
C GLN A 151 9.20 -1.61 12.03
N VAL A 152 8.02 -2.06 11.58
CA VAL A 152 7.51 -3.41 11.85
C VAL A 152 8.42 -4.47 11.22
N THR A 153 8.77 -4.29 9.95
CA THR A 153 9.64 -5.23 9.21
C THR A 153 11.02 -5.33 9.85
N ARG A 154 11.60 -4.21 10.31
CA ARG A 154 12.87 -4.21 11.02
C ARG A 154 12.77 -4.99 12.34
N ALA A 155 11.70 -4.76 13.11
CA ALA A 155 11.48 -5.49 14.36
C ALA A 155 11.32 -7.01 14.14
N TYR A 156 10.72 -7.44 13.02
CA TYR A 156 10.68 -8.86 12.67
C TYR A 156 12.06 -9.42 12.30
N ALA A 157 12.85 -8.67 11.53
CA ALA A 157 14.20 -9.07 11.16
C ALA A 157 15.13 -9.21 12.38
N GLU A 158 15.10 -8.24 13.31
CA GLU A 158 15.88 -8.26 14.55
C GLU A 158 15.56 -9.48 15.43
N ARG A 159 14.31 -9.95 15.39
CA ARG A 159 13.84 -11.08 16.20
C ARG A 159 13.84 -12.41 15.47
N GLN A 160 14.28 -12.44 14.21
CA GLN A 160 14.20 -13.62 13.33
C GLN A 160 12.77 -14.22 13.27
N ALA A 161 11.75 -13.36 13.41
CA ALA A 161 10.36 -13.78 13.39
C ALA A 161 9.90 -14.05 11.96
N ASN A 162 9.30 -15.21 11.71
CA ASN A 162 8.68 -15.53 10.43
C ASN A 162 7.27 -14.91 10.32
N SER A 163 7.22 -13.57 10.34
CA SER A 163 5.99 -12.80 10.34
C SER A 163 6.01 -11.78 9.21
N HIS A 164 4.83 -11.47 8.66
CA HIS A 164 4.70 -10.56 7.53
C HIS A 164 3.92 -9.30 7.91
N CYS A 165 4.25 -8.19 7.25
CA CYS A 165 3.52 -6.94 7.33
C CYS A 165 2.90 -6.63 5.97
N TYR A 166 1.58 -6.45 5.93
CA TYR A 166 0.84 -6.15 4.71
C TYR A 166 0.32 -4.71 4.74
N LEU A 167 0.33 -4.03 3.60
CA LEU A 167 -0.32 -2.74 3.40
C LEU A 167 -1.57 -2.88 2.55
N ILE A 168 -2.61 -2.16 2.94
CA ILE A 168 -3.94 -2.28 2.35
C ILE A 168 -4.45 -0.88 2.04
N PRO A 169 -4.30 -0.40 0.79
CA PRO A 169 -4.93 0.82 0.35
C PRO A 169 -6.45 0.67 0.40
N VAL A 170 -7.12 1.64 1.02
CA VAL A 170 -8.58 1.71 1.14
C VAL A 170 -9.02 2.99 0.46
N ALA A 171 -9.85 2.88 -0.58
CA ALA A 171 -10.37 4.04 -1.30
C ALA A 171 -11.23 4.94 -0.40
N ASP A 172 -11.25 6.24 -0.70
CA ASP A 172 -12.18 7.17 -0.10
C ASP A 172 -13.59 7.07 -0.70
N GLU A 173 -14.58 7.34 0.14
CA GLU A 173 -16.00 7.24 -0.22
C GLU A 173 -16.47 8.39 -1.12
N LEU A 174 -15.71 9.47 -1.25
CA LEU A 174 -16.03 10.60 -2.14
C LEU A 174 -15.30 10.52 -3.48
N GLY A 175 -14.38 9.57 -3.62
CA GLY A 175 -13.72 9.27 -4.89
C GLY A 175 -14.75 8.80 -5.92
N LYS A 176 -14.61 9.28 -7.16
CA LYS A 176 -15.43 8.77 -8.28
C LYS A 176 -15.01 7.37 -8.73
N ASP A 177 -13.75 7.02 -8.48
CA ASP A 177 -13.17 5.75 -8.87
C ASP A 177 -12.18 5.27 -7.79
N GLY A 178 -12.69 4.43 -6.88
CA GLY A 178 -11.89 3.87 -5.79
C GLY A 178 -10.81 2.89 -6.26
N VAL A 179 -10.97 2.29 -7.45
CA VAL A 179 -9.94 1.41 -8.02
C VAL A 179 -8.73 2.23 -8.41
N LEU A 180 -8.94 3.33 -9.14
CA LEU A 180 -7.86 4.24 -9.52
C LEU A 180 -7.15 4.84 -8.31
N GLU A 181 -7.90 5.21 -7.25
CA GLU A 181 -7.29 5.73 -6.03
C GLU A 181 -6.38 4.69 -5.35
N CYS A 182 -6.87 3.46 -5.18
CA CYS A 182 -6.07 2.38 -4.62
C CYS A 182 -4.83 2.08 -5.49
N GLU A 183 -4.94 2.12 -6.82
CA GLU A 183 -3.81 1.90 -7.72
C GLU A 183 -2.76 3.02 -7.61
N ALA A 184 -3.20 4.28 -7.53
CA ALA A 184 -2.29 5.41 -7.32
C ALA A 184 -1.56 5.27 -5.98
N MET A 185 -2.26 4.85 -4.92
CA MET A 185 -1.66 4.57 -3.61
C MET A 185 -0.66 3.41 -3.67
N ARG A 186 -1.01 2.30 -4.35
CA ARG A 186 -0.08 1.18 -4.55
C ARG A 186 1.19 1.64 -5.26
N ASN A 187 1.06 2.44 -6.31
CA ASN A 187 2.20 2.95 -7.06
C ASN A 187 3.08 3.86 -6.18
N ALA A 188 2.48 4.70 -5.34
CA ALA A 188 3.20 5.53 -4.38
C ALA A 188 3.93 4.69 -3.32
N LEU A 189 3.30 3.62 -2.80
CA LEU A 189 3.94 2.67 -1.88
C LEU A 189 5.09 1.90 -2.54
N ALA A 190 4.91 1.45 -3.78
CA ALA A 190 5.97 0.80 -4.55
C ALA A 190 7.15 1.74 -4.81
N ALA A 191 6.88 3.02 -5.12
CA ALA A 191 7.90 4.05 -5.25
C ALA A 191 8.65 4.30 -3.92
N ALA A 192 8.02 4.05 -2.77
CA ALA A 192 8.66 4.08 -1.45
C ALA A 192 9.49 2.82 -1.14
N GLY A 193 9.68 1.91 -2.11
CA GLY A 193 10.50 0.71 -1.98
C GLY A 193 9.78 -0.50 -1.38
N ILE A 194 8.46 -0.43 -1.21
CA ILE A 194 7.67 -1.55 -0.69
C ILE A 194 7.41 -2.54 -1.82
N SER A 195 7.68 -3.82 -1.56
CA SER A 195 7.38 -4.90 -2.50
C SER A 195 5.88 -4.97 -2.80
N PRO A 196 5.47 -5.04 -4.08
CA PRO A 196 4.06 -5.22 -4.45
C PRO A 196 3.41 -6.46 -3.83
N HIS A 197 4.19 -7.50 -3.50
CA HIS A 197 3.70 -8.71 -2.84
C HIS A 197 3.19 -8.48 -1.42
N HIS A 198 3.55 -7.34 -0.79
CA HIS A 198 3.06 -6.96 0.52
C HIS A 198 1.90 -5.96 0.45
N ILE A 199 1.42 -5.61 -0.76
CA ILE A 199 0.31 -4.66 -0.95
C ILE A 199 -0.93 -5.41 -1.42
N ILE A 200 -2.00 -5.36 -0.63
CA ILE A 200 -3.27 -6.06 -0.89
C ILE A 200 -4.29 -5.07 -1.47
N MET A 201 -4.78 -5.38 -2.67
CA MET A 201 -5.64 -4.50 -3.47
C MET A 201 -7.13 -4.88 -3.44
N ASN A 202 -7.68 -5.14 -2.25
CA ASN A 202 -9.06 -5.66 -2.12
C ASN A 202 -10.10 -4.63 -1.62
N CYS A 203 -9.69 -3.40 -1.33
CA CYS A 203 -10.51 -2.40 -0.62
C CYS A 203 -10.82 -1.16 -1.49
N SER A 204 -11.48 -1.37 -2.63
CA SER A 204 -11.94 -0.31 -3.55
C SER A 204 -13.46 -0.08 -3.55
N ALA A 205 -14.18 -0.61 -2.54
CA ALA A 205 -15.61 -0.44 -2.37
C ALA A 205 -15.97 1.02 -2.02
N PRO A 206 -17.22 1.48 -2.30
CA PRO A 206 -17.64 2.86 -2.11
C PRO A 206 -17.79 3.30 -0.65
N SER A 207 -17.81 2.37 0.31
CA SER A 207 -17.89 2.70 1.74
C SER A 207 -16.74 2.06 2.53
N VAL A 208 -16.27 2.74 3.59
CA VAL A 208 -15.30 2.18 4.53
C VAL A 208 -15.88 0.94 5.21
N ILE A 209 -17.19 0.93 5.49
CA ILE A 209 -17.88 -0.22 6.10
C ILE A 209 -17.74 -1.46 5.21
N GLU A 210 -18.06 -1.34 3.93
CA GLU A 210 -17.99 -2.44 2.99
C GLU A 210 -16.54 -2.90 2.75
N ASN A 211 -15.59 -1.96 2.68
CA ASN A 211 -14.17 -2.27 2.56
C ASN A 211 -13.65 -3.09 3.74
N ILE A 212 -14.01 -2.73 4.98
CA ILE A 212 -13.58 -3.46 6.17
C ILE A 212 -14.28 -4.81 6.28
N GLU A 213 -15.59 -4.89 5.95
CA GLU A 213 -16.32 -6.16 5.92
C GLU A 213 -15.67 -7.17 4.96
N ARG A 214 -15.33 -6.73 3.74
CA ARG A 214 -14.63 -7.55 2.74
C ARG A 214 -13.20 -7.92 3.14
N LEU A 215 -12.59 -7.13 4.02
CA LEU A 215 -11.23 -7.34 4.47
C LEU A 215 -11.12 -8.41 5.55
N VAL A 216 -12.13 -8.60 6.40
CA VAL A 216 -12.06 -9.56 7.52
C VAL A 216 -11.68 -10.98 7.06
N PRO A 217 -12.27 -11.57 6.00
CA PRO A 217 -11.86 -12.88 5.51
C PRO A 217 -10.40 -12.95 5.05
N VAL A 218 -9.86 -11.85 4.51
CA VAL A 218 -8.46 -11.77 4.08
C VAL A 218 -7.54 -11.72 5.29
N LEU A 219 -7.85 -10.91 6.30
CA LEU A 219 -7.08 -10.85 7.54
C LEU A 219 -7.06 -12.20 8.27
N ARG A 220 -8.20 -12.93 8.23
CA ARG A 220 -8.29 -14.32 8.71
C ARG A 220 -7.35 -15.25 7.98
N HIS A 221 -7.36 -15.21 6.65
CA HIS A 221 -6.50 -16.07 5.84
C HIS A 221 -5.01 -15.80 6.07
N LEU A 222 -4.66 -14.54 6.33
CA LEU A 222 -3.28 -14.10 6.59
C LEU A 222 -2.86 -14.19 8.06
N HIS A 223 -3.73 -14.72 8.94
CA HIS A 223 -3.48 -14.81 10.39
C HIS A 223 -2.99 -13.49 10.99
N THR A 224 -3.59 -12.38 10.56
CA THR A 224 -3.22 -11.04 11.00
C THR A 224 -4.05 -10.63 12.20
N GLU A 225 -3.42 -10.46 13.36
CA GLU A 225 -4.11 -10.06 14.59
C GLU A 225 -4.02 -8.56 14.85
N HIS A 226 -2.96 -7.91 14.37
CA HIS A 226 -2.68 -6.53 14.65
C HIS A 226 -2.95 -5.69 13.41
N VAL A 227 -3.86 -4.71 13.54
CA VAL A 227 -4.32 -3.84 12.45
C VAL A 227 -4.00 -2.39 12.79
N HIS A 228 -3.09 -1.80 12.04
CA HIS A 228 -2.79 -0.38 12.10
C HIS A 228 -3.65 0.37 11.08
N VAL A 229 -4.22 1.50 11.47
CA VAL A 229 -5.06 2.34 10.60
C VAL A 229 -4.42 3.71 10.47
N VAL A 230 -3.99 4.07 9.26
CA VAL A 230 -3.43 5.38 8.93
C VAL A 230 -4.52 6.24 8.31
N VAL A 231 -4.90 7.31 9.01
CA VAL A 231 -6.08 8.13 8.69
C VAL A 231 -5.84 9.60 9.03
N SER A 232 -6.66 10.49 8.48
CA SER A 232 -6.74 11.89 8.91
C SER A 232 -7.34 12.04 10.30
N ALA A 233 -7.01 13.14 10.97
CA ALA A 233 -7.66 13.51 12.23
C ALA A 233 -9.18 13.72 12.04
N LEU A 234 -9.57 14.24 10.88
CA LEU A 234 -10.97 14.53 10.53
C LEU A 234 -11.83 13.27 10.41
N CYS A 235 -11.30 12.20 9.80
CA CYS A 235 -12.05 10.97 9.57
C CYS A 235 -11.93 9.98 10.74
N LEU A 236 -10.96 10.19 11.65
CA LEU A 236 -10.64 9.26 12.73
C LEU A 236 -11.87 8.82 13.55
N PRO A 237 -12.75 9.71 14.07
CA PRO A 237 -13.86 9.28 14.92
C PRO A 237 -14.82 8.31 14.22
N ARG A 238 -15.07 8.52 12.92
CA ARG A 238 -15.95 7.67 12.12
C ARG A 238 -15.26 6.36 11.76
N VAL A 239 -14.05 6.45 11.23
CA VAL A 239 -13.28 5.26 10.82
C VAL A 239 -13.04 4.35 12.00
N GLN A 240 -12.66 4.89 13.15
CA GLN A 240 -12.47 4.12 14.39
C GLN A 240 -13.74 3.37 14.78
N ARG A 241 -14.89 4.06 14.81
CA ARG A 241 -16.18 3.43 15.12
C ARG A 241 -16.51 2.28 14.16
N CYS A 242 -16.33 2.49 12.86
CA CYS A 242 -16.63 1.47 11.86
C CYS A 242 -15.68 0.27 11.95
N VAL A 243 -14.37 0.53 11.98
CA VAL A 243 -13.32 -0.51 12.03
C VAL A 243 -13.44 -1.32 13.31
N ASP A 244 -13.50 -0.67 14.48
CA ASP A 244 -13.57 -1.38 15.76
C ASP A 244 -14.85 -2.21 15.85
N ARG A 245 -16.02 -1.68 15.47
CA ARG A 245 -17.27 -2.45 15.52
C ARG A 245 -17.25 -3.69 14.62
N ILE A 246 -16.75 -3.56 13.39
CA ILE A 246 -16.73 -4.69 12.45
C ILE A 246 -15.70 -5.73 12.89
N LEU A 247 -14.48 -5.31 13.27
CA LEU A 247 -13.44 -6.23 13.71
C LEU A 247 -13.79 -6.90 15.04
N CYS A 248 -14.42 -6.19 15.99
CA CYS A 248 -14.88 -6.80 17.24
C CYS A 248 -16.03 -7.81 17.05
N ALA A 249 -16.77 -7.75 15.94
CA ALA A 249 -17.81 -8.73 15.64
C ALA A 249 -17.27 -10.07 15.10
N ALA A 250 -15.97 -10.14 14.78
CA ALA A 250 -15.31 -11.36 14.38
C ALA A 250 -14.84 -12.16 15.60
N ASP A 251 -15.77 -12.89 16.25
CA ASP A 251 -15.48 -13.60 17.52
C ASP A 251 -14.37 -14.66 17.41
N ASP A 252 -14.06 -15.14 16.19
CA ASP A 252 -13.05 -16.14 15.91
C ASP A 252 -11.61 -15.61 15.93
N MET A 253 -11.42 -14.28 15.87
CA MET A 253 -10.12 -13.64 15.90
C MET A 253 -10.09 -12.43 16.84
N ARG A 254 -9.01 -12.30 17.60
CA ARG A 254 -8.83 -11.14 18.50
C ARG A 254 -8.00 -10.07 17.81
N PHE A 255 -8.66 -9.26 17.00
CA PHE A 255 -8.00 -8.11 16.37
C PHE A 255 -7.63 -7.05 17.41
N LYS A 256 -6.40 -6.52 17.31
CA LYS A 256 -5.95 -5.34 18.04
C LYS A 256 -5.75 -4.19 17.05
N THR A 257 -6.51 -3.13 17.23
CA THR A 257 -6.49 -1.95 16.37
C THR A 257 -5.61 -0.85 16.96
N GLN A 258 -4.79 -0.21 16.12
CA GLN A 258 -4.02 0.98 16.48
C GLN A 258 -4.17 2.06 15.42
N TYR A 259 -4.40 3.30 15.84
CA TYR A 259 -4.69 4.42 14.94
C TYR A 259 -3.52 5.38 14.85
N HIS A 260 -3.17 5.76 13.63
CA HIS A 260 -2.08 6.68 13.31
C HIS A 260 -2.63 7.85 12.53
N VAL A 261 -2.49 9.04 13.09
CA VAL A 261 -3.01 10.27 12.49
C VAL A 261 -1.96 10.89 11.58
N ALA A 262 -2.30 11.05 10.31
CA ALA A 262 -1.48 11.76 9.33
C ALA A 262 -2.04 13.17 9.07
N PRO A 263 -1.18 14.14 8.69
CA PRO A 263 -1.63 15.49 8.30
C PRO A 263 -2.54 15.48 7.07
N ASP A 264 -3.54 16.36 7.09
CA ASP A 264 -4.53 16.43 6.01
C ASP A 264 -4.12 17.37 4.87
N GLY A 265 -3.20 18.31 5.13
CA GLY A 265 -2.78 19.33 4.15
C GLY A 265 -3.90 20.30 3.73
N LEU A 266 -5.04 20.31 4.43
CA LEU A 266 -6.21 21.13 4.12
C LEU A 266 -6.10 22.54 4.71
N GLU A 267 -6.49 23.53 3.91
CA GLU A 267 -6.67 24.92 4.34
C GLU A 267 -7.79 25.07 5.38
N PRO A 268 -7.76 26.07 6.27
CA PRO A 268 -8.75 26.20 7.36
C PRO A 268 -10.22 26.24 6.89
N ARG A 269 -10.50 26.88 5.75
CA ARG A 269 -11.86 26.96 5.19
C ARG A 269 -12.34 25.60 4.67
N GLU A 270 -11.45 24.86 4.00
CA GLU A 270 -11.75 23.53 3.49
C GLU A 270 -11.94 22.55 4.65
N ARG A 271 -11.08 22.65 5.67
CA ARG A 271 -11.19 21.86 6.89
C ARG A 271 -12.57 22.00 7.53
N ALA A 272 -13.08 23.22 7.70
CA ALA A 272 -14.40 23.46 8.27
C ALA A 272 -15.56 22.85 7.43
N LEU A 273 -15.40 22.76 6.11
CA LEU A 273 -16.35 22.07 5.24
C LEU A 273 -16.28 20.55 5.46
N TRP A 274 -15.08 19.99 5.48
CA TRP A 274 -14.84 18.57 5.70
C TRP A 274 -15.30 18.09 7.08
N GLU A 275 -15.09 18.89 8.12
CA GLU A 275 -15.62 18.62 9.47
C GLU A 275 -17.14 18.47 9.47
N LYS A 276 -17.86 19.30 8.69
CA LYS A 276 -19.33 19.18 8.57
C LYS A 276 -19.74 17.91 7.83
N ILE A 277 -19.02 17.54 6.78
CA ILE A 277 -19.27 16.32 6.00
C ILE A 277 -19.03 15.08 6.88
N GLU A 278 -17.89 15.01 7.55
CA GLU A 278 -17.54 13.89 8.43
C GLU A 278 -18.44 13.83 9.67
N ALA A 279 -18.86 14.97 10.24
CA ALA A 279 -19.84 14.98 11.32
C ALA A 279 -21.20 14.41 10.90
N ARG A 280 -21.64 14.69 9.65
CA ARG A 280 -22.87 14.07 9.11
C ARG A 280 -22.69 12.56 8.93
N ARG A 281 -21.57 12.13 8.34
CA ARG A 281 -21.28 10.70 8.13
C ARG A 281 -21.12 9.93 9.43
N LEU A 282 -20.50 10.52 10.45
CA LEU A 282 -20.40 9.93 11.77
C LEU A 282 -21.79 9.73 12.38
N LYS A 283 -22.69 10.71 12.24
CA LYS A 283 -24.08 10.56 12.68
C LYS A 283 -24.78 9.42 11.94
N ASP A 284 -24.58 9.31 10.63
CA ASP A 284 -25.17 8.25 9.82
C ASP A 284 -24.64 6.85 10.22
N ALA A 285 -23.33 6.72 10.42
CA ALA A 285 -22.70 5.51 10.97
C ALA A 285 -23.08 5.21 12.43
N SER A 286 -23.68 6.20 13.11
CA SER A 286 -24.17 6.06 14.49
C SER A 286 -25.65 5.72 14.59
N ARG A 287 -26.39 5.72 13.47
CA ARG A 287 -27.81 5.39 13.48
C ARG A 287 -28.01 3.92 13.84
N PRO A 288 -28.95 3.62 14.76
CA PRO A 288 -29.31 2.23 15.05
C PRO A 288 -29.95 1.59 13.81
N HIS A 289 -29.62 0.33 13.56
CA HIS A 289 -30.06 -0.43 12.37
C HIS A 289 -29.62 0.25 11.05
N GLY A 290 -28.48 0.94 11.09
CA GLY A 290 -27.84 1.48 9.89
C GLY A 290 -26.93 0.45 9.20
N GLU A 291 -26.28 0.89 8.12
CA GLU A 291 -25.36 0.06 7.31
C GLU A 291 -24.28 -0.66 8.14
N LEU A 292 -23.77 0.00 9.19
CA LEU A 292 -22.77 -0.57 10.10
C LEU A 292 -23.33 -1.74 10.92
N ASP A 293 -24.55 -1.61 11.44
CA ASP A 293 -25.19 -2.69 12.20
C ASP A 293 -25.54 -3.87 11.28
N ASP A 294 -25.96 -3.59 10.04
CA ASP A 294 -26.22 -4.62 9.03
C ASP A 294 -24.93 -5.36 8.64
N ALA A 295 -23.80 -4.65 8.49
CA ALA A 295 -22.50 -5.25 8.21
C ALA A 295 -22.05 -6.17 9.35
N VAL A 296 -22.20 -5.72 10.59
CA VAL A 296 -21.93 -6.54 11.79
C VAL A 296 -22.82 -7.78 11.81
N ALA A 297 -24.12 -7.65 11.51
CA ALA A 297 -25.04 -8.77 11.47
C ALA A 297 -24.70 -9.77 10.34
N ARG A 298 -24.27 -9.30 9.17
CA ARG A 298 -23.79 -10.15 8.06
C ARG A 298 -22.53 -10.91 8.47
N LEU A 299 -21.58 -10.26 9.12
CA LEU A 299 -20.35 -10.88 9.59
C LEU A 299 -20.64 -11.98 10.62
N ALA A 300 -21.48 -11.68 11.62
CA ALA A 300 -21.91 -12.66 12.62
C ALA A 300 -22.65 -13.85 11.98
N LYS A 301 -23.47 -13.61 10.96
CA LYS A 301 -24.16 -14.68 10.20
C LYS A 301 -23.16 -15.54 9.40
N GLN A 302 -22.15 -14.92 8.80
CA GLN A 302 -21.08 -15.64 8.11
C GLN A 302 -20.30 -16.53 9.09
N GLN A 303 -20.00 -16.03 10.29
CA GLN A 303 -19.31 -16.79 11.32
C GLN A 303 -20.10 -18.05 11.74
N ARG A 304 -21.38 -17.89 12.05
CA ARG A 304 -22.25 -19.03 12.41
C ARG A 304 -22.31 -20.11 11.33
N ARG A 305 -22.24 -19.72 10.05
CA ARG A 305 -22.18 -20.69 8.94
C ARG A 305 -20.87 -21.47 8.93
N LEU A 306 -19.75 -20.80 9.17
CA LEU A 306 -18.44 -21.45 9.26
C LEU A 306 -18.37 -22.43 10.45
N ASP A 307 -18.91 -22.03 11.59
CA ASP A 307 -18.95 -22.88 12.78
C ASP A 307 -19.85 -24.11 12.58
N ALA A 308 -21.01 -23.93 11.94
CA ALA A 308 -21.90 -25.03 11.60
C ALA A 308 -21.24 -26.04 10.64
N THR A 309 -20.47 -25.58 9.64
CA THR A 309 -19.72 -26.48 8.75
C THR A 309 -18.63 -27.25 9.47
N ARG A 310 -17.94 -26.62 10.44
CA ARG A 310 -16.91 -27.29 11.27
C ARG A 310 -17.52 -28.32 12.24
N GLY A 311 -18.68 -28.00 12.84
CA GLY A 311 -19.41 -28.91 13.72
C GLY A 311 -19.94 -30.16 13.01
N ALA A 312 -20.40 -30.02 11.76
CA ALA A 312 -20.87 -31.14 10.95
C ALA A 312 -19.74 -32.12 10.58
N THR A 313 -18.54 -31.62 10.25
CA THR A 313 -17.37 -32.46 9.92
C THR A 313 -16.83 -33.25 11.10
N HIS A 314 -16.96 -32.75 12.33
CA HIS A 314 -16.57 -33.50 13.53
C HIS A 314 -17.63 -34.52 13.96
N SER A 315 -18.90 -34.31 13.61
CA SER A 315 -20.00 -35.21 13.97
C SER A 315 -20.14 -36.40 13.01
N SER A 316 -19.66 -36.30 11.76
CA SER A 316 -19.73 -37.40 10.78
C SER A 316 -18.56 -38.39 10.83
N ALA A 317 -17.49 -38.10 11.58
CA ALA A 317 -16.33 -38.99 11.71
C ALA A 317 -16.51 -40.11 12.77
N GLY A 318 -17.63 -40.12 13.51
CA GLY A 318 -17.91 -41.10 14.57
C GLY A 318 -18.82 -42.27 14.17
N ALA A 319 -19.28 -42.35 12.92
CA ALA A 319 -20.31 -43.31 12.50
C ALA A 319 -19.82 -44.27 11.39
N SER A 320 -18.71 -44.97 11.63
CA SER A 320 -18.38 -46.19 10.90
C SER A 320 -17.50 -47.12 11.73
N SER A 321 -18.09 -47.73 12.75
CA SER A 321 -17.71 -49.08 13.17
C SER A 321 -18.96 -49.76 13.73
N PRO A 322 -19.46 -50.76 13.00
CA PRO A 322 -19.68 -52.01 13.69
C PRO A 322 -19.13 -53.21 12.90
N ALA A 323 -18.41 -54.05 13.66
CA ALA A 323 -18.26 -55.50 13.59
C ALA A 323 -18.16 -56.18 12.22
#